data_AF-A0A7W1HF82-F1
#
_entry.id   AF-A0A7W1HF82-F1
#
_cell.length_a   1.000
_cell.length_b   1.000
_cell.length_c   1.000
_cell.angle_alpha   90.00
_cell.angle_beta   90.00
_cell.angle_gamma   90.00
#
_symmetry.space_group_name_H-M   'P 1'
#
loop_
_entity.id
_entity.type
_entity.pdbx_description
1 polymer ?
#
loop_
_entity_poly.entity_id
_entity_poly.type
_entity_poly.pdbx_seq_one_letter_code
_entity_poly.pdbx_strand_id
1 'polypeptide(L)'
;MPLNVRRFCTSILLIFTVSILTFAQTLGDVMRERVAKAKAFIAIRNYNAAIYELENIRRETSDPTVNGVINVLLVNSFLEQGDYKRAQDFLTELSKSNKQGAAANYLAAAGQVVKGTRNQIERYRALGLSVADRNL
;
A
#
# COMPACT_ATOMS: atom_id res chain seq x y z
N MET A 1 -35.82 -40.53 25.11
CA MET A 1 -34.49 -40.22 24.52
C MET A 1 -33.54 -39.81 25.63
N PRO A 2 -32.34 -40.40 25.74
CA PRO A 2 -31.42 -40.15 26.85
C PRO A 2 -30.80 -38.75 26.76
N LEU A 3 -30.78 -38.01 27.88
CA LEU A 3 -30.33 -36.60 27.99
C LEU A 3 -28.92 -36.33 27.44
N ASN A 4 -28.06 -37.36 27.35
CA ASN A 4 -26.68 -37.24 26.88
C ASN A 4 -26.56 -36.88 25.39
N VAL A 5 -27.52 -37.26 24.54
CA VAL A 5 -27.46 -37.00 23.09
C VAL A 5 -27.72 -35.51 22.78
N ARG A 6 -28.61 -34.87 23.55
CA ARG A 6 -28.96 -33.45 23.37
C ARG A 6 -27.78 -32.53 23.68
N ARG A 7 -27.00 -32.83 24.74
CA ARG A 7 -25.83 -32.03 25.13
C ARG A 7 -24.67 -32.18 24.14
N PHE A 8 -24.51 -33.37 23.56
CA PHE A 8 -23.48 -33.64 22.56
C PHE A 8 -23.76 -32.91 21.24
N CYS A 9 -25.02 -32.94 20.76
CA CYS A 9 -25.43 -32.19 19.58
C CYS A 9 -25.32 -30.67 19.77
N THR A 10 -25.66 -30.13 20.94
CA THR A 10 -25.53 -28.68 21.19
C THR A 10 -24.08 -28.23 21.22
N SER A 11 -23.16 -29.03 21.77
CA SER A 11 -21.72 -28.68 21.78
C SER A 11 -21.09 -28.77 20.40
N ILE A 12 -21.44 -29.79 19.60
CA ILE A 12 -20.95 -29.91 18.22
C ILE A 12 -21.47 -28.75 17.37
N LEU A 13 -22.75 -28.38 17.52
CA LEU A 13 -23.34 -27.26 16.79
C LEU A 13 -22.71 -25.92 17.19
N LEU A 14 -22.39 -25.73 18.48
CA LEU A 14 -21.74 -24.52 18.98
C LEU A 14 -20.29 -24.40 18.47
N ILE A 15 -19.53 -25.50 18.47
CA ILE A 15 -18.18 -25.56 17.86
C ILE A 15 -18.27 -25.25 16.35
N PHE A 16 -19.26 -25.83 15.65
CA PHE A 16 -19.45 -25.57 14.22
C PHE A 16 -19.80 -24.10 13.94
N THR A 17 -20.65 -23.47 14.77
CA THR A 17 -20.97 -22.04 14.64
C THR A 17 -19.81 -21.11 14.98
N VAL A 18 -18.96 -21.49 15.94
CA VAL A 18 -17.74 -20.73 16.28
C VAL A 18 -16.69 -20.86 15.17
N SER A 19 -16.58 -22.04 14.54
CA SER A 19 -15.68 -22.26 13.39
C SER A 19 -16.14 -21.55 12.11
N ILE A 20 -17.44 -21.31 11.91
CA ILE A 20 -17.94 -20.55 10.76
C ILE A 20 -17.75 -19.03 10.97
N LEU A 21 -17.76 -18.54 12.22
CA LEU A 21 -17.55 -17.12 12.51
C LEU A 21 -16.10 -16.66 12.29
N THR A 22 -15.11 -17.55 12.34
CA THR A 22 -13.70 -17.20 12.18
C THR A 22 -13.22 -17.20 10.72
N PHE A 23 -14.06 -17.54 9.75
CA PHE A 23 -13.68 -17.67 8.34
C PHE A 23 -14.55 -16.86 7.37
N ALA A 24 -14.96 -15.66 7.80
CA ALA A 24 -15.49 -14.64 6.90
C ALA A 24 -14.55 -13.43 6.86
N GLN A 25 -13.25 -13.65 6.61
CA GLN A 25 -12.42 -12.55 6.15
C GLN A 25 -12.99 -12.11 4.81
N THR A 26 -13.57 -10.91 4.76
CA THR A 26 -14.04 -10.37 3.49
C THR A 26 -12.82 -10.12 2.59
N LEU A 27 -13.00 -10.17 1.26
CA LEU A 27 -11.90 -9.89 0.32
C LEU A 27 -11.23 -8.52 0.61
N GLY A 28 -11.99 -7.56 1.16
CA GLY A 28 -11.48 -6.27 1.61
C GLY A 28 -10.54 -6.36 2.82
N ASP A 29 -10.78 -7.27 3.76
CA ASP A 29 -9.92 -7.48 4.94
C ASP A 29 -8.57 -8.07 4.52
N VAL A 30 -8.59 -9.05 3.62
CA VAL A 30 -7.37 -9.65 3.05
C VAL A 30 -6.53 -8.60 2.31
N MET A 31 -7.16 -7.75 1.50
CA MET A 31 -6.44 -6.70 0.78
C MET A 31 -5.87 -5.64 1.74
N ARG A 32 -6.59 -5.28 2.79
CA ARG A 32 -6.10 -4.36 3.83
C ARG A 32 -4.88 -4.92 4.55
N GLU A 33 -4.90 -6.20 4.91
CA GLU A 33 -3.79 -6.89 5.55
C GLU A 33 -2.55 -6.91 4.64
N ARG A 34 -2.73 -7.20 3.35
CA ARG A 34 -1.63 -7.17 2.37
C ARG A 34 -1.04 -5.77 2.18
N VAL A 35 -1.89 -4.74 2.12
CA VAL A 35 -1.41 -3.35 2.10
C VAL A 35 -0.67 -3.00 3.39
N ALA A 36 -1.13 -3.48 4.56
CA ALA A 36 -0.43 -3.29 5.82
C ALA A 36 0.94 -3.99 5.84
N LYS A 37 1.03 -5.20 5.29
CA LYS A 37 2.28 -5.94 5.10
C LYS A 37 3.26 -5.17 4.20
N ALA A 38 2.80 -4.64 3.07
CA ALA A 38 3.62 -3.79 2.21
C ALA A 38 4.13 -2.54 2.95
N LYS A 39 3.29 -1.87 3.75
CA LYS A 39 3.70 -0.74 4.59
C LYS A 39 4.76 -1.13 5.63
N ALA A 40 4.67 -2.33 6.21
CA ALA A 40 5.68 -2.83 7.13
C ALA A 40 7.04 -3.01 6.43
N PHE A 41 7.05 -3.53 5.19
CA PHE A 41 8.29 -3.61 4.40
C PHE A 41 8.89 -2.23 4.11
N ILE A 42 8.07 -1.22 3.79
CA ILE A 42 8.52 0.16 3.62
C ILE A 42 9.13 0.70 4.92
N ALA A 43 8.50 0.45 6.07
CA ALA A 43 8.97 0.94 7.37
C ALA A 43 10.36 0.41 7.74
N ILE A 44 10.67 -0.85 7.37
CA ILE A 44 12.00 -1.44 7.57
C ILE A 44 12.96 -1.21 6.38
N ARG A 45 12.61 -0.31 5.45
CA ARG A 45 13.37 0.03 4.24
C ARG A 45 13.62 -1.15 3.28
N ASN A 46 12.83 -2.22 3.38
CA ASN A 46 12.85 -3.32 2.42
C ASN A 46 11.95 -3.01 1.23
N TYR A 47 12.38 -2.05 0.42
CA TYR A 47 11.58 -1.53 -0.70
C TYR A 47 11.38 -2.57 -1.83
N ASN A 48 12.31 -3.51 -2.01
CA ASN A 48 12.15 -4.58 -3.01
C ASN A 48 10.96 -5.49 -2.69
N ALA A 49 10.85 -5.92 -1.43
CA ALA A 49 9.71 -6.71 -0.98
C ALA A 49 8.39 -5.91 -1.00
N ALA A 50 8.45 -4.63 -0.63
CA ALA A 50 7.29 -3.75 -0.70
C ALA A 50 6.77 -3.61 -2.14
N ILE A 51 7.65 -3.29 -3.10
CA ILE A 51 7.30 -3.14 -4.52
C ILE A 51 6.70 -4.43 -5.06
N TYR A 52 7.29 -5.58 -4.75
CA TYR A 52 6.78 -6.87 -5.19
C TYR A 52 5.35 -7.14 -4.70
N GLU A 53 5.10 -6.95 -3.40
CA GLU A 53 3.77 -7.15 -2.82
C GLU A 53 2.76 -6.14 -3.41
N LEU A 54 3.13 -4.87 -3.55
CA LEU A 54 2.27 -3.81 -4.08
C LEU A 54 1.89 -4.05 -5.56
N GLU A 55 2.84 -4.46 -6.40
CA GLU A 55 2.56 -4.80 -7.81
C GLU A 55 1.66 -6.02 -7.94
N ASN A 56 1.80 -7.01 -7.04
CA ASN A 56 0.88 -8.15 -7.01
C ASN A 56 -0.53 -7.70 -6.63
N ILE A 57 -0.70 -6.91 -5.57
CA ILE A 57 -2.03 -6.40 -5.18
C ILE A 57 -2.65 -5.60 -6.33
N ARG A 58 -1.87 -4.73 -7.00
CA ARG A 58 -2.32 -3.91 -8.13
C ARG A 58 -2.84 -4.75 -9.31
N ARG A 59 -2.25 -5.91 -9.57
CA ARG A 59 -2.69 -6.83 -10.64
C ARG A 59 -3.96 -7.59 -10.26
N GLU A 60 -4.14 -7.86 -8.97
CA GLU A 60 -5.26 -8.66 -8.45
C GLU A 60 -6.49 -7.81 -8.14
N THR A 61 -6.34 -6.50 -7.91
CA THR A 61 -7.44 -5.62 -7.50
C THR A 61 -7.97 -4.75 -8.63
N SER A 62 -9.30 -4.72 -8.78
CA SER A 62 -10.02 -3.76 -9.63
C SER A 62 -10.55 -2.56 -8.84
N ASP A 63 -10.36 -2.52 -7.52
CA ASP A 63 -10.85 -1.44 -6.67
C ASP A 63 -10.04 -0.15 -6.91
N PRO A 64 -10.68 0.95 -7.37
CA PRO A 64 -9.99 2.20 -7.64
C PRO A 64 -9.38 2.86 -6.38
N THR A 65 -9.99 2.66 -5.22
CA THR A 65 -9.53 3.20 -3.94
C THR A 65 -8.24 2.52 -3.48
N VAL A 66 -8.22 1.19 -3.54
CA VAL A 66 -7.05 0.38 -3.21
C VAL A 66 -5.91 0.69 -4.18
N ASN A 67 -6.21 0.77 -5.49
CA ASN A 67 -5.24 1.16 -6.50
C ASN A 67 -4.64 2.55 -6.25
N GLY A 68 -5.44 3.53 -5.83
CA GLY A 68 -4.95 4.85 -5.46
C GLY A 68 -3.90 4.80 -4.35
N VAL A 69 -4.17 4.06 -3.28
CA VAL A 69 -3.22 3.87 -2.17
C VAL A 69 -1.94 3.18 -2.64
N ILE A 70 -2.07 2.12 -3.44
CA ILE A 70 -0.93 1.36 -3.95
C ILE A 70 -0.03 2.22 -4.83
N ASN A 71 -0.61 3.02 -5.73
CA ASN A 71 0.13 3.90 -6.63
C ASN A 71 0.99 4.90 -5.84
N VAL A 72 0.45 5.46 -4.74
CA VAL A 72 1.19 6.35 -3.85
C VAL A 72 2.35 5.62 -3.16
N LEU A 73 2.11 4.41 -2.65
CA LEU A 73 3.15 3.63 -1.98
C LEU A 73 4.25 3.16 -2.94
N LEU A 74 3.90 2.82 -4.19
CA LEU A 74 4.87 2.44 -5.23
C LEU A 74 5.78 3.62 -5.57
N VAL A 75 5.23 4.80 -5.85
CA VAL A 75 6.07 5.99 -6.11
C VAL A 75 6.94 6.32 -4.92
N ASN A 76 6.42 6.28 -3.68
CA ASN A 76 7.24 6.49 -2.49
C ASN A 76 8.41 5.48 -2.43
N SER A 77 8.14 4.20 -2.71
CA SER A 77 9.16 3.15 -2.67
C SER A 77 10.23 3.33 -3.76
N PHE A 78 9.85 3.71 -4.99
CA PHE A 78 10.81 4.00 -6.06
C PHE A 78 11.71 5.19 -5.71
N LEU A 79 11.13 6.27 -5.17
CA LEU A 79 11.89 7.45 -4.76
C LEU A 79 12.86 7.16 -3.63
N GLU A 80 12.43 6.41 -2.62
CA GLU A 80 13.29 6.04 -1.48
C GLU A 80 14.41 5.05 -1.86
N GLN A 81 14.24 4.27 -2.94
CA GLN A 81 15.31 3.48 -3.54
C GLN A 81 16.30 4.29 -4.39
N GLY A 82 15.93 5.52 -4.77
CA GLY A 82 16.68 6.31 -5.76
C GLY A 82 16.40 5.92 -7.21
N ASP A 83 15.39 5.09 -7.48
CA ASP A 83 14.96 4.74 -8.84
C ASP A 83 14.01 5.80 -9.41
N TYR A 84 14.59 6.98 -9.66
CA TYR A 84 13.83 8.13 -10.17
C TYR A 84 13.27 7.90 -11.58
N LYS A 85 13.92 7.03 -12.37
CA LYS A 85 13.46 6.71 -13.73
C LYS A 85 12.17 5.90 -13.68
N ARG A 86 12.09 4.84 -12.87
CA ARG A 86 10.83 4.11 -12.69
C ARG A 86 9.74 4.98 -12.10
N ALA A 87 10.07 5.85 -11.14
CA ALA A 87 9.09 6.78 -10.58
C ALA A 87 8.51 7.71 -11.67
N GLN A 88 9.36 8.27 -12.54
CA GLN A 88 8.94 9.13 -13.65
C GLN A 88 8.10 8.38 -14.68
N ASP A 89 8.54 7.18 -15.08
CA ASP A 89 7.82 6.34 -16.04
C ASP A 89 6.43 5.98 -15.52
N PHE A 90 6.35 5.61 -14.24
CA PHE A 90 5.09 5.28 -13.59
C PHE A 90 4.13 6.48 -13.49
N LEU A 91 4.65 7.66 -13.14
CA LEU A 91 3.84 8.90 -13.15
C LEU A 91 3.36 9.26 -14.56
N THR A 92 4.18 8.99 -15.57
CA THR A 92 3.81 9.19 -16.99
C THR A 92 2.73 8.21 -17.44
N GLU A 93 2.76 6.97 -16.95
CA GLU A 93 1.68 6.00 -17.17
C GLU A 93 0.37 6.50 -16.54
N LEU A 94 0.43 6.96 -15.28
CA LEU A 94 -0.74 7.47 -14.58
C LEU A 94 -1.33 8.72 -15.23
N SER A 95 -0.50 9.63 -15.73
CA SER A 95 -0.97 10.86 -16.40
C SER A 95 -1.65 10.59 -17.73
N LYS A 96 -1.27 9.53 -18.43
CA LYS A 96 -1.90 9.08 -19.69
C LYS A 96 -3.12 8.19 -19.47
N SER A 97 -3.46 7.87 -18.22
CA SER A 97 -4.58 6.98 -17.91
C SER A 97 -5.92 7.67 -18.14
N ASN A 98 -6.82 7.02 -18.88
CA ASN A 98 -8.20 7.48 -19.08
C ASN A 98 -9.18 6.87 -18.07
N LYS A 99 -8.68 6.24 -17.01
CA LYS A 99 -9.52 5.63 -15.97
C LYS A 99 -10.22 6.71 -15.13
N GLN A 100 -11.41 6.40 -14.62
CA GLN A 100 -12.10 7.27 -13.68
C GLN A 100 -11.21 7.55 -12.46
N GLY A 101 -11.06 8.82 -12.09
CA GLY A 101 -10.17 9.23 -10.99
C GLY A 101 -8.67 9.26 -11.34
N ALA A 102 -8.28 9.09 -12.61
CA ALA A 102 -6.87 9.13 -13.04
C ALA A 102 -6.14 10.40 -12.61
N ALA A 103 -6.77 11.57 -12.77
CA ALA A 103 -6.18 12.85 -12.34
C ALA A 103 -5.90 12.87 -10.83
N ALA A 104 -6.86 12.43 -10.01
CA ALA A 104 -6.68 12.36 -8.56
C ALA A 104 -5.58 11.37 -8.17
N ASN A 105 -5.53 10.20 -8.82
CA ASN A 105 -4.48 9.20 -8.60
C ASN A 105 -3.09 9.72 -8.99
N TYR A 106 -2.98 10.38 -10.15
CA TYR A 106 -1.75 11.02 -10.58
C TYR A 106 -1.28 12.07 -9.58
N LEU A 107 -2.16 12.99 -9.16
CA LEU A 107 -1.83 14.06 -8.22
C LEU A 107 -1.41 13.51 -6.85
N ALA A 108 -2.12 12.50 -6.34
CA ALA A 108 -1.78 11.85 -5.08
C ALA A 108 -0.39 11.19 -5.14
N ALA A 109 -0.08 10.50 -6.24
CA ALA A 109 1.22 9.88 -6.45
C ALA A 109 2.33 10.91 -6.67
N ALA A 110 2.10 11.93 -7.50
CA ALA A 110 3.03 13.03 -7.76
C ALA A 110 3.36 13.84 -6.49
N GLY A 111 2.42 13.94 -5.54
CA GLY A 111 2.67 14.53 -4.23
C GLY A 111 3.82 13.87 -3.46
N GLN A 112 4.11 12.58 -3.69
CA GLN A 112 5.26 11.92 -3.08
C GLN A 112 6.59 12.46 -3.59
N VAL A 113 6.66 12.89 -4.86
CA VAL A 113 7.86 13.52 -5.42
C VAL A 113 8.13 14.82 -4.70
N VAL A 114 7.11 15.68 -4.56
CA VAL A 114 7.24 16.97 -3.85
C VAL A 114 7.67 16.75 -2.40
N LYS A 115 7.08 15.77 -1.71
CA LYS A 115 7.49 15.38 -0.35
C LYS A 115 8.95 14.92 -0.31
N GLY A 116 9.37 14.05 -1.23
CA GLY A 116 10.74 13.57 -1.33
C GLY A 116 11.74 14.71 -1.56
N THR A 117 11.44 15.62 -2.49
CA THR A 117 12.25 16.81 -2.74
C THR A 117 12.36 17.70 -1.50
N ARG A 118 11.27 17.93 -0.77
CA ARG A 118 11.30 18.69 0.49
C ARG A 118 12.21 18.04 1.53
N ASN A 119 12.06 16.73 1.74
CA ASN A 119 12.92 15.98 2.66
C ASN A 119 14.40 16.10 2.27
N GLN A 120 14.71 16.07 0.96
CA GLN A 120 16.08 16.21 0.47
C GLN A 120 16.62 17.63 0.70
N ILE A 121 15.82 18.67 0.44
CA ILE A 121 16.19 20.06 0.73
C ILE A 121 16.45 20.26 2.23
N GLU A 122 15.63 19.66 3.10
CA GLU A 122 15.82 19.72 4.55
C GLU A 122 17.13 19.05 4.98
N ARG A 123 17.49 17.91 4.38
CA ARG A 123 18.78 17.26 4.60
C ARG A 123 19.96 18.14 4.17
N TYR A 124 19.87 18.79 3.01
CA TYR A 124 20.89 19.73 2.57
C TYR A 124 21.03 20.92 3.52
N ARG A 125 19.91 21.48 3.97
CA ARG A 125 19.91 22.58 4.95
C ARG A 125 20.57 22.16 6.27
N ALA A 126 20.35 20.93 6.73
CA ALA A 126 21.01 20.40 7.93
C ALA A 126 22.54 20.28 7.76
N LEU A 127 23.03 20.19 6.53
CA LEU A 127 24.46 20.21 6.19
C LEU A 127 24.99 21.62 5.90
N GLY A 128 24.20 22.67 6.12
CA GLY A 128 24.57 24.05 5.83
C GLY A 128 24.48 24.44 4.34
N LEU A 129 23.98 23.54 3.47
CA LEU A 129 23.80 23.81 2.06
C LEU A 129 22.43 24.45 1.81
N SER A 130 22.41 25.57 1.10
CA SER A 130 21.18 26.25 0.69
C SER A 130 21.03 26.22 -0.83
N VAL A 131 19.83 25.88 -1.32
CA VAL A 131 19.51 25.94 -2.75
C VAL A 131 19.53 27.40 -3.27
N ALA A 132 19.40 28.37 -2.37
CA ALA A 132 19.47 29.79 -2.70
C ALA A 132 20.91 30.34 -2.68
N ASP A 133 21.89 29.52 -2.28
CA ASP A 133 23.29 29.94 -2.25
C ASP A 133 23.83 30.07 -3.67
N ARG A 134 24.23 31.28 -4.06
CA ARG A 134 24.66 31.58 -5.45
C ARG A 134 26.10 31.15 -5.76
N ASN A 135 26.79 30.60 -4.77
CA ASN A 135 28.20 30.23 -4.83
C ASN A 135 28.42 28.70 -4.88
N LEU A 136 27.35 27.91 -5.05
CA LEU A 136 27.40 26.49 -5.41
C LEU A 136 27.43 26.32 -6.93
#